data_AF-A0A2E0SM60-F1
#
_entry.id   AF-A0A2E0SM60-F1
#
_cell.length_a   1.000
_cell.length_b   1.000
_cell.length_c   1.000
_cell.angle_alpha   90.00
_cell.angle_beta   90.00
_cell.angle_gamma   90.00
#
_symmetry.space_group_name_H-M   'P 1'
#
loop_
_entity.id
_entity.type
_entity.pdbx_description
1 polymer ?
#
loop_
_entity_poly.entity_id
_entity_poly.type
_entity_poly.pdbx_seq_one_letter_code
_entity_poly.pdbx_strand_id
1 'polypeptide(L)' 'MDCPHCGEVLDFSSKGRQVDFKVFRGTLTSWSALFQEASEFATRQGAEKIISISHSEDHDDGVVTVWYWH' A
#
# COMPACT_ATOMS: atom_id res chain seq x y z
N MET A 1 -6.50 -10.96 29.81
CA MET A 1 -5.27 -11.76 29.97
C MET A 1 -4.12 -10.78 29.79
N ASP A 2 -3.39 -10.52 30.85
CA ASP A 2 -2.38 -9.46 30.90
C ASP A 2 -1.11 -9.89 30.15
N CYS A 3 -0.43 -8.97 29.48
CA CYS A 3 0.84 -9.25 28.83
C CYS A 3 1.89 -9.59 29.90
N PRO A 4 2.51 -10.80 29.88
CA PRO A 4 3.40 -11.25 30.94
C PRO A 4 4.71 -10.45 31.06
N HIS A 5 4.98 -9.53 30.12
CA HIS A 5 6.22 -8.74 30.13
C HIS A 5 6.07 -7.29 30.61
N CYS A 6 4.89 -6.67 30.47
CA CYS A 6 4.71 -5.24 30.76
C CYS A 6 3.47 -4.88 31.59
N GLY A 7 2.56 -5.83 31.87
CA GLY A 7 1.37 -5.55 32.69
C GLY A 7 0.34 -4.63 32.04
N GLU A 8 0.50 -4.29 30.76
CA GLU A 8 -0.54 -3.59 29.99
C GLU A 8 -1.68 -4.56 29.67
N VAL A 9 -2.91 -4.07 29.88
CA VAL A 9 -4.12 -4.74 29.42
C VAL A 9 -4.05 -4.77 27.90
N LEU A 10 -3.87 -5.96 27.32
CA LEU A 10 -3.92 -6.15 25.88
C LEU A 10 -5.34 -5.81 25.42
N ASP A 11 -5.53 -4.60 24.91
CA ASP A 11 -6.75 -4.23 24.22
C ASP A 11 -6.79 -4.97 22.89
N PHE A 12 -7.44 -6.13 22.90
CA PHE A 12 -7.76 -6.90 21.70
C PHE A 12 -8.73 -6.16 20.77
N SER A 13 -9.24 -4.97 21.17
CA SER A 13 -9.99 -4.06 20.30
C SER A 13 -9.09 -3.18 19.41
N SER A 14 -7.76 -3.28 19.52
CA SER A 14 -6.89 -2.75 18.47
C SER A 14 -7.03 -3.65 17.23
N LYS A 15 -7.95 -3.29 16.33
CA LYS A 15 -7.84 -3.75 14.94
C LYS A 15 -6.45 -3.32 14.47
N GLY A 16 -5.52 -4.26 14.36
CA GLY A 16 -4.18 -3.99 13.83
C GLY A 16 -4.28 -3.26 12.49
N ARG A 17 -3.27 -2.45 12.16
CA ARG A 17 -3.24 -1.72 10.89
C ARG A 17 -3.54 -2.68 9.74
N GLN A 18 -4.58 -2.38 8.97
CA GLN A 18 -4.96 -3.20 7.83
C GLN A 18 -4.11 -2.81 6.63
N VAL A 19 -3.61 -3.81 5.90
CA VAL A 19 -2.95 -3.57 4.61
C VAL A 19 -4.02 -3.49 3.52
N ASP A 20 -3.92 -2.47 2.69
CA ASP A 20 -4.75 -2.26 1.52
C ASP A 20 -3.85 -1.95 0.30
N PHE A 21 -4.41 -2.03 -0.91
CA PHE A 21 -3.66 -1.79 -2.13
C PHE A 21 -4.49 -1.11 -3.23
N LYS A 22 -3.80 -0.38 -4.10
CA LYS A 22 -4.39 0.21 -5.31
C LYS A 22 -3.57 -0.17 -6.53
N VAL A 23 -4.26 -0.67 -7.56
CA VAL A 23 -3.67 -1.09 -8.84
C VAL A 23 -3.86 0.01 -9.89
N PHE A 24 -2.82 0.26 -10.66
CA PHE A 24 -2.77 1.13 -11.83
C PHE A 24 -2.34 0.26 -13.01
N ARG A 25 -3.19 0.15 -14.04
CA ARG A 25 -2.96 -0.66 -15.25
C ARG A 25 -3.49 0.11 -16.45
N GLY A 26 -2.77 0.08 -17.56
CA GLY A 26 -3.20 0.74 -18.78
C GLY A 26 -2.58 0.10 -20.01
N THR A 27 -3.40 -0.57 -20.82
CA THR A 27 -3.00 -1.26 -22.06
C THR A 27 -2.52 -0.31 -23.17
N LEU A 28 -2.60 1.01 -22.95
CA LEU A 28 -2.14 2.08 -23.87
C LEU A 28 -1.38 3.19 -23.12
N THR A 29 -1.09 2.99 -21.83
CA THR A 29 -0.48 4.00 -20.97
C THR A 29 1.00 3.73 -20.87
N SER A 30 1.84 4.75 -21.06
CA SER A 30 3.28 4.58 -20.86
C SER A 30 3.60 4.27 -19.41
N TRP A 31 4.70 3.54 -19.18
CA TRP A 31 5.23 3.30 -17.83
C TRP A 31 5.32 4.58 -16.99
N SER A 32 5.80 5.67 -17.60
CA SER A 32 5.90 6.96 -16.93
C SER A 32 4.56 7.46 -16.40
N ALA A 33 3.47 7.30 -17.17
CA ALA A 33 2.15 7.70 -16.73
C ALA A 33 1.60 6.76 -15.62
N LEU A 34 1.82 5.45 -15.70
CA LEU A 34 1.44 4.53 -14.62
C LEU A 34 2.16 4.85 -13.30
N PHE A 35 3.47 5.10 -13.36
CA PHE A 35 4.25 5.49 -12.18
C PHE A 35 3.90 6.89 -11.67
N GLN A 36 3.58 7.83 -12.57
CA GLN A 36 3.07 9.16 -12.21
C GLN A 36 1.81 9.02 -11.36
N GLU A 37 0.79 8.30 -11.84
CA GLU A 37 -0.47 8.12 -11.11
C GLU A 37 -0.27 7.42 -9.76
N ALA A 38 0.58 6.39 -9.72
CA ALA A 38 0.92 5.66 -8.51
C ALA A 38 1.63 6.57 -7.48
N SER A 39 2.61 7.36 -7.93
CA SER A 39 3.35 8.28 -7.05
C SER A 39 2.46 9.39 -6.53
N GLU A 40 1.58 9.97 -7.36
CA GLU A 40 0.63 10.99 -6.92
C GLU A 40 -0.37 10.46 -5.90
N PHE A 41 -0.86 9.23 -6.10
CA PHE A 41 -1.68 8.57 -5.10
C PHE A 41 -0.90 8.36 -3.79
N ALA A 42 0.34 7.87 -3.87
CA ALA A 42 1.17 7.64 -2.70
C ALA A 42 1.43 8.93 -1.91
N THR A 43 1.73 10.03 -2.61
CA THR A 43 1.90 11.36 -2.01
C THR A 43 0.64 11.83 -1.30
N ARG A 44 -0.55 11.59 -1.86
CA ARG A 44 -1.83 11.96 -1.22
C ARG A 44 -2.15 11.15 0.03
N GLN A 45 -1.65 9.91 0.16
CA GLN A 45 -1.88 9.10 1.36
C GLN A 45 -1.03 9.53 2.56
N GLY A 46 0.15 10.13 2.33
CA GLY A 46 1.12 10.45 3.38
C GLY A 46 2.18 9.35 3.54
N ALA A 47 3.43 9.76 3.78
CA ALA A 47 4.59 8.85 3.82
C ALA A 47 4.48 7.77 4.90
N GLU A 48 3.78 8.07 5.99
CA GLU A 48 3.52 7.17 7.12
C GLU A 48 2.55 6.03 6.78
N LYS A 49 1.72 6.22 5.76
CA LYS A 49 0.76 5.22 5.31
C LYS A 49 1.31 4.33 4.20
N ILE A 50 2.36 4.74 3.49
CA ILE A 50 2.89 3.96 2.38
C ILE A 50 3.80 2.84 2.87
N ILE A 51 3.54 1.64 2.35
CA ILE A 51 4.38 0.46 2.58
C ILE A 51 5.37 0.31 1.44
N SER A 52 4.89 0.28 0.19
CA SER A 52 5.72 0.04 -0.99
C SER A 52 4.98 0.36 -2.29
N ILE A 53 5.73 0.53 -3.38
CA ILE A 53 5.24 0.50 -4.76
C ILE A 53 5.88 -0.69 -5.46
N SER A 54 5.07 -1.55 -6.07
CA SER A 54 5.51 -2.73 -6.83
C SER A 54 5.06 -2.61 -8.29
N HIS A 55 5.74 -3.29 -9.20
CA HIS A 55 5.33 -3.36 -10.60
C HIS A 55 5.55 -4.76 -11.18
N SER A 56 4.79 -5.09 -12.21
CA SER A 56 4.91 -6.32 -13.00
C SER A 56 4.46 -6.01 -14.42
N GLU A 57 4.97 -6.77 -15.39
CA GLU A 57 4.58 -6.66 -16.79
C GLU A 57 4.59 -8.02 -17.45
N ASP A 58 3.66 -8.18 -18.39
CA ASP A 58 3.58 -9.32 -19.30
C ASP A 58 3.06 -8.82 -20.66
N HIS A 59 3.81 -9.05 -21.74
CA HIS A 59 3.43 -8.69 -23.11
C HIS A 59 2.93 -7.24 -23.29
N ASP A 60 3.68 -6.26 -22.81
CA ASP A 60 3.38 -4.81 -22.81
C ASP A 60 2.19 -4.40 -21.92
N ASP A 61 1.70 -5.31 -21.08
CA ASP A 61 0.64 -5.04 -20.11
C ASP A 61 1.24 -4.71 -18.72
N GLY A 62 1.61 -3.44 -18.56
CA GLY A 62 2.19 -2.93 -17.33
C GLY A 62 1.17 -2.75 -16.20
N VAL A 63 1.51 -3.26 -15.01
CA VAL A 63 0.76 -3.07 -13.76
C VAL A 63 1.67 -2.45 -12.71
N VAL A 64 1.19 -1.40 -12.04
CA VAL A 64 1.82 -0.79 -10.87
C VAL A 64 0.86 -0.88 -9.69
N THR A 65 1.34 -1.28 -8.52
CA THR A 65 0.54 -1.43 -7.31
C THR A 65 1.15 -0.61 -6.17
N VAL A 66 0.32 0.17 -5.48
CA VAL A 66 0.70 0.86 -4.24
C VAL A 66 0.10 0.11 -3.06
N TRP A 67 0.95 -0.29 -2.11
CA TRP A 67 0.57 -0.93 -0.85
C TRP A 67 0.59 0.10 0.27
N TYR A 68 -0.47 0.15 1.08
CA TYR A 68 -0.61 1.16 2.14
C TYR A 68 -1.38 0.65 3.35
N TRP A 69 -1.21 1.33 4.49
CA TRP A 69 -1.98 1.10 5.70
C TRP A 69 -3.32 1.85 5.63
N HIS A 70 -4.41 1.14 5.93
CA HIS A 70 -5.75 1.71 6.09
C HIS A 70 -5.97 2.21 7.53
#